data_AF-A0A226F0U2-F1
#
_entry.id   AF-A0A226F0U2-F1
#
_cell.length_a   1.000
_cell.length_b   1.000
_cell.length_c   1.000
_cell.angle_alpha   90.00
_cell.angle_beta   90.00
_cell.angle_gamma   90.00
#
_symmetry.space_group_name_H-M   'P 1'
#
loop_
_entity.id
_entity.type
_entity.pdbx_description
1 polymer ?
#
loop_
_entity_poly.entity_id
_entity_poly.type
_entity_poly.pdbx_seq_one_letter_code
_entity_poly.pdbx_strand_id
1 'polypeptide(L)'
;MLTITFLPNLKQHLFVIKLFACLPLEWDGVSGSITLNKSRVRETIMKCEMLVQLTHAILQVVMTNFSPYSDGAKLQSVAITGIFVTGIFVRWNWPIDRSPSELINCMLHFERTLLKDHAYKKCHVDHLMSLVLPDPCYPLAEAGKDSYSFPVLIIFLSIFDTFMFLNGTVSGGYYITHVLISGSVSLWNYIRIFKAWSLNPSVTPTFLLKSYKNLRVLEAINNNCVRARILPALVVDLPAIQLASGYVCIKLHTTMSLPAIACFGLIYWDVIIFTTAMFTASSRVYTKSGELLA
;
A
#
# COMPACT_ATOMS: atom_id res chain seq x y z
N MET A 1 -1.43 -8.94 -16.81
CA MET A 1 -0.40 -8.80 -15.76
C MET A 1 -1.04 -8.74 -14.38
N LEU A 2 -1.97 -7.81 -14.14
CA LEU A 2 -2.78 -7.75 -12.93
C LEU A 2 -3.42 -9.11 -12.60
N THR A 3 -4.05 -9.72 -13.61
CA THR A 3 -4.78 -11.00 -13.48
C THR A 3 -3.86 -12.19 -13.17
N ILE A 4 -2.60 -12.15 -13.59
CA ILE A 4 -1.66 -13.26 -13.46
C ILE A 4 -0.81 -13.10 -12.21
N THR A 5 -0.22 -11.92 -12.00
CA THR A 5 0.73 -11.66 -10.92
C THR A 5 0.03 -11.17 -9.65
N PHE A 6 -0.91 -10.24 -9.77
CA PHE A 6 -1.47 -9.54 -8.59
C PHE A 6 -2.77 -10.14 -8.07
N LEU A 7 -3.57 -10.79 -8.92
CA LEU A 7 -4.89 -11.28 -8.54
C LEU A 7 -4.89 -12.31 -7.39
N PRO A 8 -3.98 -13.31 -7.35
CA PRO A 8 -3.93 -14.23 -6.21
C PRO A 8 -3.67 -13.49 -4.89
N ASN A 9 -2.69 -12.58 -4.89
CA ASN A 9 -2.32 -11.77 -3.74
C ASN A 9 -3.46 -10.83 -3.31
N LEU A 10 -4.14 -10.23 -4.29
CA LEU A 10 -5.32 -9.38 -4.05
C LEU A 10 -6.45 -10.17 -3.37
N LYS A 11 -6.74 -11.39 -3.81
CA LYS A 11 -7.76 -12.24 -3.17
C LYS A 11 -7.40 -12.59 -1.73
N GLN A 12 -6.15 -12.97 -1.50
CA GLN A 12 -5.65 -13.24 -0.15
C GLN A 12 -5.72 -12.00 0.74
N HIS A 13 -5.31 -10.84 0.23
CA HIS A 13 -5.39 -9.58 0.95
C HIS A 13 -6.84 -9.20 1.28
N LEU A 14 -7.77 -9.33 0.32
CA LEU A 14 -9.20 -9.08 0.55
C LEU A 14 -9.81 -10.05 1.57
N PHE A 15 -9.33 -11.28 1.64
CA PHE A 15 -9.72 -12.22 2.69
C PHE A 15 -9.28 -11.75 4.08
N VAL A 16 -8.02 -11.32 4.22
CA VAL A 16 -7.49 -10.74 5.47
C VAL A 16 -8.26 -9.47 5.85
N ILE A 17 -8.53 -8.60 4.89
CA ILE A 17 -9.34 -7.39 5.07
C ILE A 17 -10.75 -7.72 5.60
N LYS A 18 -11.36 -8.78 5.07
CA LYS A 18 -12.68 -9.25 5.52
C LYS A 18 -12.63 -9.77 6.94
N LEU A 19 -11.58 -10.51 7.30
CA LEU A 19 -11.36 -11.04 8.65
C LEU A 19 -11.23 -9.92 9.69
N PHE A 20 -10.51 -8.85 9.36
CA PHE A 20 -10.29 -7.70 10.25
C PHE A 20 -11.31 -6.58 10.10
N ALA A 21 -12.32 -6.74 9.24
CA ALA A 21 -13.32 -5.72 8.90
C ALA A 21 -12.75 -4.34 8.48
N CYS A 22 -11.48 -4.26 8.06
CA CYS A 22 -10.77 -2.99 7.93
C CYS A 22 -11.15 -2.18 6.67
N LEU A 23 -11.70 -2.81 5.64
CA LEU A 23 -12.27 -2.13 4.47
C LEU A 23 -13.61 -2.78 4.07
N PRO A 24 -14.55 -2.05 3.44
CA PRO A 24 -15.86 -2.54 3.05
C PRO A 24 -15.79 -3.23 1.67
N LEU A 25 -14.68 -3.89 1.37
CA LEU A 25 -14.41 -4.53 0.08
C LEU A 25 -14.53 -6.04 0.22
N GLU A 26 -15.13 -6.67 -0.78
CA GLU A 26 -15.24 -8.11 -0.88
C GLU A 26 -14.98 -8.57 -2.31
N TRP A 27 -14.32 -9.73 -2.44
CA TRP A 27 -14.20 -10.40 -3.72
C TRP A 27 -15.48 -11.16 -4.03
N ASP A 28 -16.15 -10.83 -5.14
CA ASP A 28 -17.27 -11.62 -5.65
C ASP A 28 -16.76 -12.73 -6.56
N GLY A 29 -16.93 -13.97 -6.12
CA GLY A 29 -16.55 -15.18 -6.86
C GLY A 29 -17.32 -15.36 -8.16
N VAL A 30 -18.55 -14.82 -8.26
CA VAL A 30 -19.43 -14.98 -9.43
C VAL A 30 -19.06 -14.01 -10.53
N SER A 31 -18.98 -12.71 -10.24
CA SER A 31 -18.55 -11.71 -11.23
C SER A 31 -17.04 -11.71 -11.48
N GLY A 32 -16.26 -12.28 -10.56
CA GLY A 32 -14.81 -12.17 -10.56
C GLY A 32 -14.37 -10.71 -10.45
N SER A 33 -15.06 -9.93 -9.61
CA SER A 33 -14.80 -8.50 -9.41
C SER A 33 -14.87 -8.13 -7.94
N ILE A 34 -14.30 -6.98 -7.57
CA ILE A 34 -14.41 -6.41 -6.23
C ILE A 34 -15.77 -5.72 -6.11
N THR A 35 -16.52 -6.04 -5.06
CA THR A 35 -17.78 -5.39 -4.74
C THR A 35 -17.72 -4.74 -3.37
N LEU A 36 -18.55 -3.71 -3.17
CA LEU A 36 -18.69 -3.04 -1.89
C LEU A 36 -19.70 -3.79 -1.02
N ASN A 37 -19.31 -4.09 0.21
CA ASN A 37 -20.23 -4.64 1.19
C ASN A 37 -21.25 -3.56 1.58
N LYS A 38 -22.54 -3.83 1.37
CA LYS A 38 -23.65 -2.88 1.60
C LYS A 38 -24.06 -2.78 3.09
N SER A 39 -23.39 -3.49 4.00
CA SER A 39 -23.74 -3.49 5.43
C SER A 39 -23.38 -2.15 6.11
N ARG A 40 -24.40 -1.42 6.55
CA ARG A 40 -24.26 -0.18 7.34
C ARG A 40 -23.52 -0.40 8.66
N VAL A 41 -23.67 -1.58 9.27
CA VAL A 41 -23.00 -1.93 10.53
C VAL A 41 -21.49 -1.99 10.31
N ARG A 42 -21.04 -2.67 9.25
CA ARG A 42 -19.60 -2.76 8.92
C ARG A 42 -19.00 -1.42 8.56
N GLU A 43 -19.74 -0.58 7.82
CA GLU A 43 -19.33 0.80 7.56
C GLU A 43 -19.14 1.60 8.85
N THR A 44 -20.06 1.45 9.81
CA THR A 44 -19.98 2.12 11.11
C THR A 44 -18.78 1.62 11.92
N ILE A 45 -18.56 0.31 11.97
CA ILE A 45 -17.40 -0.30 12.64
C ILE A 45 -16.10 0.25 12.05
N MET A 46 -15.96 0.26 10.72
CA MET A 46 -14.76 0.78 10.06
C MET A 46 -14.51 2.27 10.39
N LYS A 47 -15.56 3.10 10.42
CA LYS A 47 -15.44 4.51 10.80
C LYS A 47 -15.00 4.67 12.26
N CYS A 48 -15.58 3.88 13.16
CA CYS A 48 -15.16 3.83 14.56
C CYS A 48 -13.69 3.40 14.69
N GLU A 49 -13.26 2.34 13.99
CA GLU A 49 -11.87 1.89 13.97
C GLU A 49 -10.92 3.00 13.51
N MET A 50 -11.25 3.73 12.44
CA MET A 50 -10.45 4.86 11.96
C MET A 50 -10.33 5.97 13.02
N LEU A 51 -11.41 6.29 13.74
CA LEU A 51 -11.39 7.28 14.81
C LEU A 51 -10.55 6.81 16.01
N VAL A 52 -10.66 5.53 16.37
CA VAL A 52 -9.85 4.93 17.46
C VAL A 52 -8.38 4.92 17.05
N GLN A 53 -8.06 4.63 15.78
CA GLN A 53 -6.67 4.68 15.26
C GLN A 53 -6.11 6.09 15.31
N LEU A 54 -6.89 7.09 14.89
CA LEU A 54 -6.47 8.48 14.96
C LEU A 54 -6.24 8.93 16.41
N THR A 55 -7.17 8.59 17.31
CA THR A 55 -7.06 8.91 18.74
C THR A 55 -5.83 8.25 19.35
N HIS A 56 -5.58 6.97 19.02
CA HIS A 56 -4.41 6.22 19.47
C HIS A 56 -3.12 6.85 18.95
N ALA A 57 -3.03 7.23 17.68
CA ALA A 57 -1.86 7.92 17.14
C ALA A 57 -1.58 9.26 17.84
N ILE A 58 -2.62 10.06 18.11
CA ILE A 58 -2.49 11.32 18.86
C ILE A 58 -1.98 11.05 20.28
N LEU A 59 -2.56 10.05 20.96
CA LEU A 59 -2.14 9.67 22.31
C LEU A 59 -0.68 9.17 22.32
N GLN A 60 -0.27 8.37 21.33
CA GLN A 60 1.13 7.93 21.19
C GLN A 60 2.07 9.13 21.06
N VAL A 61 1.76 10.10 20.18
CA VAL A 61 2.58 11.31 20.04
C VAL A 61 2.65 12.09 21.34
N VAL A 62 1.52 12.30 22.03
CA VAL A 62 1.47 13.03 23.30
C VAL A 62 2.29 12.31 24.37
N MET A 63 2.05 11.01 24.57
CA MET A 63 2.74 10.20 25.57
C MET A 63 4.24 10.13 25.30
N THR A 64 4.66 9.99 24.04
CA THR A 64 6.08 9.98 23.67
C THR A 64 6.76 11.31 24.00
N ASN A 65 6.11 12.45 23.72
CA ASN A 65 6.66 13.77 24.03
C ASN A 65 6.84 13.99 25.55
N PHE A 66 5.83 13.65 26.35
CA PHE A 66 5.85 13.84 27.81
C PHE A 66 6.55 12.73 28.60
N SER A 67 6.95 11.64 27.94
CA SER A 67 7.63 10.54 28.62
C SER A 67 9.01 10.95 29.17
N PRO A 68 9.48 10.34 30.28
CA PRO A 68 10.83 10.55 30.80
C PRO A 68 11.89 9.71 30.06
N TYR A 69 11.53 9.05 28.96
CA TYR A 69 12.47 8.23 28.19
C TYR A 69 13.58 9.07 27.54
N SER A 70 14.70 8.43 27.22
CA SER A 70 15.80 9.07 26.50
C SER A 70 15.34 9.55 25.12
N ASP A 71 15.98 10.61 24.61
CA ASP A 71 15.66 11.19 23.30
C ASP A 71 15.73 10.17 22.16
N GLY A 72 16.64 9.20 22.26
CA GLY A 72 16.74 8.12 21.29
C GLY A 72 15.51 7.19 21.28
N ALA A 73 15.00 6.82 22.45
CA ALA A 73 13.78 6.02 22.56
C ALA A 73 12.55 6.79 22.08
N LYS A 74 12.49 8.10 22.37
CA LYS A 74 11.42 8.98 21.84
C LYS A 74 11.45 9.03 20.32
N LEU A 75 12.62 9.21 19.73
CA LEU A 75 12.77 9.26 18.26
C LEU A 75 12.39 7.93 17.59
N GLN A 76 12.78 6.79 18.18
CA GLN A 76 12.34 5.47 17.73
C GLN A 76 10.81 5.36 17.74
N SER A 77 10.16 5.79 18.82
CA SER A 77 8.70 5.79 18.92
C SER A 77 8.05 6.71 17.88
N VAL A 78 8.62 7.90 17.63
CA VAL A 78 8.14 8.82 16.59
C VAL A 78 8.24 8.19 15.20
N ALA A 79 9.33 7.50 14.88
CA ALA A 79 9.49 6.84 13.58
C ALA A 79 8.44 5.73 13.35
N ILE A 80 8.18 4.90 14.36
CA ILE A 80 7.14 3.85 14.30
C ILE A 80 5.75 4.47 14.20
N THR A 81 5.49 5.52 14.98
CA THR A 81 4.23 6.27 14.94
C THR A 81 4.02 6.91 13.56
N GLY A 82 5.08 7.37 12.90
CA GLY A 82 5.05 7.89 11.54
C GLY A 82 4.50 6.87 10.54
N ILE A 83 4.99 5.63 10.56
CA ILE A 83 4.49 4.54 9.70
C ILE A 83 2.99 4.31 9.94
N PHE A 84 2.57 4.34 11.21
CA PHE A 84 1.17 4.16 11.59
C PHE A 84 0.29 5.30 11.07
N VAL A 85 0.74 6.54 11.24
CA VAL A 85 0.08 7.75 10.75
C VAL A 85 -0.07 7.72 9.22
N THR A 86 0.94 7.25 8.49
CA THR A 86 0.86 7.04 7.04
C THR A 86 -0.23 6.05 6.66
N GLY A 87 -0.33 4.93 7.37
CA GLY A 87 -1.40 3.96 7.18
C GLY A 87 -2.79 4.60 7.34
N ILE A 88 -2.96 5.45 8.37
CA ILE A 88 -4.21 6.19 8.61
C ILE A 88 -4.51 7.15 7.46
N PHE A 89 -3.55 7.97 7.02
CA PHE A 89 -3.78 8.95 5.96
C PHE A 89 -4.07 8.30 4.60
N VAL A 90 -3.34 7.24 4.26
CA VAL A 90 -3.58 6.48 3.03
C VAL A 90 -4.97 5.82 3.04
N ARG A 91 -5.41 5.34 4.21
CA ARG A 91 -6.74 4.74 4.40
C ARG A 91 -7.86 5.77 4.50
N TRP A 92 -7.56 7.03 4.84
CA TRP A 92 -8.56 8.02 5.24
C TRP A 92 -9.67 8.18 4.19
N ASN A 93 -10.84 7.60 4.48
CA ASN A 93 -11.93 7.46 3.52
C ASN A 93 -13.28 7.61 4.22
N TRP A 94 -13.56 8.82 4.71
CA TRP A 94 -14.76 9.08 5.50
C TRP A 94 -16.07 8.86 4.71
N PRO A 95 -16.26 9.48 3.53
CA PRO A 95 -17.15 8.91 2.53
C PRO A 95 -16.46 7.71 1.90
N ILE A 96 -17.12 6.56 1.83
CA ILE A 96 -16.53 5.37 1.19
C ILE A 96 -16.33 5.66 -0.31
N ASP A 97 -15.12 6.00 -0.68
CA ASP A 97 -14.68 6.14 -2.07
C ASP A 97 -14.66 4.78 -2.78
N ARG A 98 -15.37 4.70 -3.91
CA ARG A 98 -15.46 3.50 -4.75
C ARG A 98 -14.33 3.39 -5.77
N SER A 99 -13.67 4.52 -6.06
CA SER A 99 -12.67 4.64 -7.14
C SER A 99 -11.59 3.56 -7.10
N PRO A 100 -11.02 3.15 -5.95
CA PRO A 100 -10.01 2.09 -5.91
C PRO A 100 -10.53 0.73 -6.36
N SER A 101 -11.75 0.38 -5.99
CA SER A 101 -12.39 -0.88 -6.40
C SER A 101 -12.78 -0.86 -7.88
N GLU A 102 -13.28 0.29 -8.36
CA GLU A 102 -13.62 0.51 -9.75
C GLU A 102 -12.37 0.47 -10.64
N LEU A 103 -11.25 1.06 -10.19
CA LEU A 103 -9.96 0.99 -10.87
C LEU A 103 -9.55 -0.48 -11.09
N ILE A 104 -9.48 -1.27 -10.02
CA ILE A 104 -9.06 -2.68 -10.12
C ILE A 104 -10.01 -3.47 -11.03
N ASN A 105 -11.32 -3.25 -10.92
CA ASN A 105 -12.30 -3.89 -11.79
C ASN A 105 -12.13 -3.49 -13.26
N CYS A 106 -11.89 -2.21 -13.54
CA CYS A 106 -11.59 -1.72 -14.89
C CYS A 106 -10.30 -2.35 -15.43
N MET A 107 -9.25 -2.47 -14.61
CA MET A 107 -8.02 -3.13 -15.01
C MET A 107 -8.24 -4.62 -15.32
N LEU A 108 -8.97 -5.34 -14.47
CA LEU A 108 -9.33 -6.74 -14.71
C LEU A 108 -10.14 -6.92 -15.99
N HIS A 109 -11.14 -6.06 -16.22
CA HIS A 109 -11.95 -6.09 -17.43
C HIS A 109 -11.13 -5.76 -18.68
N PHE A 110 -10.27 -4.74 -18.58
CA PHE A 110 -9.34 -4.35 -19.64
C PHE A 110 -8.42 -5.50 -20.01
N GLU A 111 -7.80 -6.17 -19.05
CA GLU A 111 -6.94 -7.34 -19.32
C GLU A 111 -7.68 -8.51 -19.94
N ARG A 112 -8.88 -8.84 -19.44
CA ARG A 112 -9.71 -9.92 -20.03
C ARG A 112 -10.09 -9.64 -21.48
N THR A 113 -10.28 -8.37 -21.82
CA THR A 113 -10.70 -7.97 -23.17
C THR A 113 -9.51 -7.84 -24.10
N LEU A 114 -8.40 -7.30 -23.60
CA LEU A 114 -7.26 -6.89 -24.39
C LEU A 114 -6.19 -7.98 -24.54
N LEU A 115 -6.07 -8.88 -23.55
CA LEU A 115 -5.05 -9.94 -23.52
C LEU A 115 -5.61 -11.33 -23.84
N LYS A 116 -6.85 -11.45 -24.31
CA LYS A 116 -7.50 -12.74 -24.59
C LYS A 116 -6.66 -13.66 -25.49
N ASP A 117 -5.88 -13.06 -26.41
CA ASP A 117 -5.06 -13.78 -27.39
C ASP A 117 -3.54 -13.58 -27.21
N HIS A 118 -3.10 -12.90 -26.14
CA HIS A 118 -1.69 -12.61 -25.91
C HIS A 118 -1.14 -13.41 -24.72
N ALA A 119 -0.20 -14.32 -25.00
CA ALA A 119 0.57 -14.99 -23.96
C ALA A 119 1.47 -13.98 -23.24
N TYR A 120 1.10 -13.62 -22.00
CA TYR A 120 1.91 -12.72 -21.19
C TYR A 120 3.18 -13.43 -20.70
N LYS A 121 4.34 -12.95 -21.14
CA LYS A 121 5.64 -13.39 -20.61
C LYS A 121 5.97 -12.58 -19.36
N LYS A 122 6.18 -13.28 -18.22
CA LYS A 122 6.59 -12.65 -16.95
C LYS A 122 7.86 -11.82 -17.13
N CYS A 123 7.87 -10.62 -16.56
CA CYS A 123 9.02 -9.72 -16.54
C CYS A 123 9.82 -9.87 -15.23
N HIS A 124 11.08 -9.41 -15.18
CA HIS A 124 11.87 -9.38 -13.94
C HIS A 124 11.18 -8.60 -12.80
N VAL A 125 10.37 -7.59 -13.14
CA VAL A 125 9.58 -6.84 -12.15
C VAL A 125 8.54 -7.74 -11.46
N ASP A 126 7.95 -8.72 -12.17
CA ASP A 126 7.00 -9.65 -11.55
C ASP A 126 7.69 -10.55 -10.51
N HIS A 127 8.92 -10.97 -10.79
CA HIS A 127 9.73 -11.75 -9.85
C HIS A 127 10.13 -10.93 -8.62
N LEU A 128 10.51 -9.67 -8.81
CA LEU A 128 10.80 -8.76 -7.69
C LEU A 128 9.57 -8.56 -6.81
N MET A 129 8.39 -8.37 -7.41
CA MET A 129 7.14 -8.19 -6.66
C MET A 129 6.69 -9.43 -5.89
N SER A 130 7.01 -10.64 -6.38
CA SER A 130 6.79 -11.88 -5.60
C SER A 130 7.72 -12.01 -4.40
N LEU A 131 8.86 -11.32 -4.40
CA LEU A 131 9.81 -11.31 -3.28
C LEU A 131 9.46 -10.23 -2.23
N VAL A 132 8.88 -9.11 -2.70
CA VAL A 132 8.52 -7.96 -1.86
C VAL A 132 7.24 -8.19 -1.03
N LEU A 133 6.42 -9.18 -1.38
CA LEU A 133 5.24 -9.56 -0.59
C LEU A 133 5.68 -10.57 0.49
N PRO A 134 5.77 -10.17 1.77
CA PRO A 134 6.25 -11.07 2.81
C PRO A 134 5.18 -12.13 3.10
N ASP A 135 5.62 -13.38 3.22
CA ASP A 135 4.82 -14.42 3.87
C ASP A 135 4.56 -14.01 5.33
N PRO A 136 3.30 -14.09 5.82
CA PRO A 136 2.95 -13.65 7.16
C PRO A 136 3.42 -14.70 8.18
N CYS A 137 4.66 -14.60 8.65
CA CYS A 137 5.11 -15.25 9.89
C CYS A 137 6.50 -14.77 10.32
N TYR A 138 6.56 -13.82 11.25
CA TYR A 138 7.71 -13.71 12.15
C TYR A 138 7.20 -13.53 13.58
N PRO A 139 7.55 -14.41 14.52
CA PRO A 139 7.32 -14.18 15.94
C PRO A 139 8.32 -13.15 16.45
N LEU A 140 7.80 -12.03 16.95
CA LEU A 140 8.56 -11.04 17.71
C LEU A 140 8.37 -11.35 19.20
N ALA A 141 9.36 -11.98 19.83
CA ALA A 141 9.48 -11.96 21.29
C ALA A 141 10.87 -12.42 21.76
N GLU A 142 11.65 -11.47 22.27
CA GLU A 142 12.28 -11.62 23.60
C GLU A 142 12.17 -10.26 24.31
N ALA A 143 11.40 -10.23 25.40
CA ALA A 143 11.32 -9.08 26.30
C ALA A 143 11.71 -9.53 27.70
N GLY A 144 12.66 -8.79 28.28
CA GLY A 144 13.30 -9.07 29.56
C GLY A 144 12.34 -9.04 30.75
N LYS A 145 12.72 -9.82 31.77
CA LYS A 145 12.06 -9.93 33.06
C LYS A 145 12.39 -8.73 33.92
N ASP A 146 11.41 -7.88 34.23
CA ASP A 146 11.43 -7.04 35.42
C ASP A 146 10.03 -6.95 36.05
N SER A 147 10.01 -6.83 37.38
CA SER A 147 8.92 -7.15 38.31
C SER A 147 7.60 -6.41 38.11
N TYR A 148 6.51 -7.17 38.27
CA TYR A 148 5.13 -6.85 37.92
C TYR A 148 4.41 -5.89 38.89
N SER A 149 3.68 -4.94 38.31
CA SER A 149 2.31 -4.61 38.71
C SER A 149 1.42 -4.61 37.46
N PHE A 150 0.38 -5.45 37.47
CA PHE A 150 -0.67 -5.68 36.45
C PHE A 150 -0.25 -6.33 35.10
N PRO A 151 0.11 -7.64 35.08
CA PRO A 151 0.36 -8.37 33.84
C PRO A 151 -0.83 -8.35 32.87
N VAL A 152 -2.07 -8.34 33.38
CA VAL A 152 -3.29 -8.34 32.56
C VAL A 152 -3.41 -7.07 31.71
N LEU A 153 -3.11 -5.90 32.29
CA LEU A 153 -3.22 -4.62 31.58
C LEU A 153 -2.18 -4.52 30.45
N ILE A 154 -0.94 -4.96 30.71
CA ILE A 154 0.13 -4.94 29.70
C ILE A 154 -0.21 -5.87 28.53
N ILE A 155 -0.68 -7.08 28.82
CA ILE A 155 -1.10 -8.04 27.78
C ILE A 155 -2.25 -7.45 26.97
N PHE A 156 -3.26 -6.87 27.63
CA PHE A 156 -4.39 -6.24 26.94
C PHE A 156 -3.94 -5.09 26.02
N LEU A 157 -3.09 -4.18 26.52
CA LEU A 157 -2.56 -3.07 25.73
C LEU A 157 -1.70 -3.56 24.55
N SER A 158 -0.90 -4.60 24.74
CA SER A 158 -0.08 -5.18 23.66
C SER A 158 -0.93 -5.82 22.57
N ILE A 159 -2.00 -6.54 22.95
CA ILE A 159 -2.97 -7.10 22.00
C ILE A 159 -3.69 -5.99 21.26
N PHE A 160 -4.12 -4.95 21.98
CA PHE A 160 -4.78 -3.79 21.40
C PHE A 160 -3.85 -3.07 20.41
N ASP A 161 -2.62 -2.74 20.80
CA ASP A 161 -1.63 -2.09 19.93
C ASP A 161 -1.35 -2.93 18.67
N THR A 162 -1.21 -4.25 18.83
CA THR A 162 -1.00 -5.18 17.70
C THR A 162 -2.21 -5.19 16.76
N PHE A 163 -3.43 -5.22 17.30
CA PHE A 163 -4.66 -5.18 16.52
C PHE A 163 -4.78 -3.87 15.73
N MET A 164 -4.51 -2.74 16.39
CA MET A 164 -4.56 -1.42 15.78
C MET A 164 -3.53 -1.30 14.65
N PHE A 165 -2.29 -1.72 14.92
CA PHE A 165 -1.20 -1.76 13.95
C PHE A 165 -1.55 -2.65 12.75
N LEU A 166 -2.05 -3.86 12.99
CA LEU A 166 -2.40 -4.80 11.93
C LEU A 166 -3.53 -4.25 11.05
N ASN A 167 -4.56 -3.66 11.66
CA ASN A 167 -5.67 -3.07 10.92
C ASN A 167 -5.20 -1.90 10.04
N GLY A 168 -4.36 -1.00 10.57
CA GLY A 168 -3.75 0.10 9.81
C GLY A 168 -2.84 -0.40 8.68
N THR A 169 -2.02 -1.41 8.96
CA THR A 169 -1.05 -1.97 7.99
C THR A 169 -1.73 -2.74 6.87
N VAL A 170 -2.73 -3.58 7.16
CA VAL A 170 -3.50 -4.32 6.14
C VAL A 170 -4.25 -3.35 5.25
N SER A 171 -4.99 -2.40 5.84
CA SER A 171 -5.78 -1.45 5.05
C SER A 171 -4.91 -0.47 4.25
N GLY A 172 -3.87 0.12 4.84
CA GLY A 172 -2.90 0.97 4.13
C GLY A 172 -2.13 0.19 3.07
N GLY A 173 -1.74 -1.04 3.39
CA GLY A 173 -1.08 -1.98 2.49
C GLY A 173 -1.89 -2.25 1.23
N TYR A 174 -3.22 -2.37 1.32
CA TYR A 174 -4.08 -2.52 0.14
C TYR A 174 -3.96 -1.35 -0.83
N TYR A 175 -4.00 -0.11 -0.33
CA TYR A 175 -3.86 1.08 -1.17
C TYR A 175 -2.47 1.21 -1.78
N ILE A 176 -1.42 0.93 -1.00
CA ILE A 176 -0.05 0.99 -1.51
C ILE A 176 0.19 -0.10 -2.55
N THR A 177 -0.09 -1.36 -2.23
CA THR A 177 0.26 -2.49 -3.09
C THR A 177 -0.68 -2.67 -4.28
N HIS A 178 -1.99 -2.65 -4.06
CA HIS A 178 -2.97 -3.00 -5.09
C HIS A 178 -3.50 -1.80 -5.87
N VAL A 179 -3.54 -0.61 -5.27
CA VAL A 179 -3.99 0.59 -5.98
C VAL A 179 -2.79 1.30 -6.62
N LEU A 180 -1.80 1.67 -5.82
CA LEU A 180 -0.68 2.48 -6.29
C LEU A 180 0.35 1.68 -7.10
N ILE A 181 0.97 0.65 -6.52
CA ILE A 181 2.01 -0.14 -7.23
C ILE A 181 1.38 -0.87 -8.42
N SER A 182 0.33 -1.65 -8.17
CA SER A 182 -0.30 -2.45 -9.22
C SER A 182 -0.87 -1.59 -10.36
N GLY A 183 -1.52 -0.47 -10.02
CA GLY A 183 -2.01 0.53 -10.98
C GLY A 183 -0.90 1.08 -11.86
N SER A 184 0.18 1.59 -11.25
CA SER A 184 1.30 2.22 -11.95
C SER A 184 2.07 1.24 -12.84
N VAL A 185 2.40 0.05 -12.32
CA VAL A 185 3.17 -0.94 -13.06
C VAL A 185 2.35 -1.54 -14.21
N SER A 186 1.05 -1.76 -14.01
CA SER A 186 0.18 -2.27 -15.09
C SER A 186 -0.01 -1.23 -16.19
N LEU A 187 -0.25 0.05 -15.86
CA LEU A 187 -0.33 1.12 -16.84
C LEU A 187 0.96 1.24 -17.66
N TRP A 188 2.12 1.16 -17.00
CA TRP A 188 3.41 1.17 -17.70
C TRP A 188 3.52 0.02 -18.70
N ASN A 189 3.13 -1.20 -18.29
CA ASN A 189 3.16 -2.35 -19.19
C ASN A 189 2.12 -2.26 -20.32
N TYR A 190 0.93 -1.73 -20.07
CA TYR A 190 -0.05 -1.49 -21.13
C TYR A 190 0.51 -0.53 -22.16
N ILE A 191 1.08 0.61 -21.75
CA ILE A 191 1.70 1.57 -22.67
C ILE A 191 2.78 0.91 -23.54
N ARG A 192 3.59 0.00 -22.97
CA ARG A 192 4.58 -0.77 -23.75
C ARG A 192 3.94 -1.68 -24.79
N ILE A 193 2.87 -2.39 -24.43
CA ILE A 193 2.11 -3.25 -25.36
C ILE A 193 1.51 -2.41 -26.49
N PHE A 194 0.91 -1.26 -26.16
CA PHE A 194 0.36 -0.34 -27.17
C PHE A 194 1.41 0.17 -28.14
N LYS A 195 2.61 0.51 -27.64
CA LYS A 195 3.73 0.93 -28.50
C LYS A 195 4.17 -0.19 -29.45
N ALA A 196 4.15 -1.45 -29.00
CA ALA A 196 4.45 -2.57 -29.87
C ALA A 196 3.36 -2.77 -30.95
N TRP A 197 2.08 -2.59 -30.59
CA TRP A 197 0.97 -2.68 -31.53
C TRP A 197 0.93 -1.54 -32.54
N SER A 198 1.28 -0.31 -32.14
CA SER A 198 1.32 0.83 -33.06
C SER A 198 2.39 0.68 -34.14
N LEU A 199 3.42 -0.11 -33.89
CA LEU A 199 4.48 -0.41 -34.86
C LEU A 199 4.15 -1.62 -35.75
N ASN A 200 3.09 -2.38 -35.43
CA ASN A 200 2.73 -3.58 -36.16
C ASN A 200 1.65 -3.25 -37.21
N PRO A 201 1.96 -3.34 -38.52
CA PRO A 201 1.01 -3.02 -39.59
C PRO A 201 -0.18 -3.97 -39.66
N SER A 202 -0.15 -5.13 -39.00
CA SER A 202 -1.30 -6.06 -38.98
C SER A 202 -2.43 -5.60 -38.06
N VAL A 203 -2.19 -4.65 -37.16
CA VAL A 203 -3.19 -4.17 -36.20
C VAL A 203 -4.05 -3.10 -36.86
N THR A 204 -5.37 -3.28 -36.81
CA THR A 204 -6.30 -2.31 -37.41
C THR A 204 -6.30 -0.98 -36.65
N PRO A 205 -6.26 0.19 -37.34
CA PRO A 205 -6.25 1.50 -36.68
C PRO A 205 -7.46 1.74 -35.76
N THR A 206 -8.61 1.18 -36.12
CA THR A 206 -9.86 1.28 -35.32
C THR A 206 -9.74 0.56 -33.98
N PHE A 207 -9.11 -0.63 -33.96
CA PHE A 207 -8.82 -1.36 -32.72
C PHE A 207 -7.84 -0.59 -31.85
N LEU A 208 -6.76 -0.06 -32.45
CA LEU A 208 -5.75 0.71 -31.73
C LEU A 208 -6.36 1.95 -31.07
N LEU A 209 -7.17 2.72 -31.81
CA LEU A 209 -7.85 3.90 -31.30
C LEU A 209 -8.84 3.58 -30.18
N LYS A 210 -9.65 2.53 -30.33
CA LYS A 210 -10.60 2.10 -29.29
C LYS A 210 -9.87 1.69 -28.01
N SER A 211 -8.80 0.91 -28.16
CA SER A 211 -8.01 0.44 -27.03
C SER A 211 -7.30 1.60 -26.32
N TYR A 212 -6.83 2.60 -27.09
CA TYR A 212 -6.19 3.80 -26.55
C TYR A 212 -7.17 4.65 -25.72
N LYS A 213 -8.41 4.83 -26.20
CA LYS A 213 -9.46 5.52 -25.44
C LYS A 213 -9.72 4.84 -24.09
N ASN A 214 -9.79 3.50 -24.07
CA ASN A 214 -9.96 2.74 -22.83
C ASN A 214 -8.75 2.90 -21.88
N LEU A 215 -7.53 2.89 -22.42
CA LEU A 215 -6.31 3.13 -21.64
C LEU A 215 -6.30 4.52 -21.00
N ARG A 216 -6.76 5.56 -21.73
CA ARG A 216 -6.88 6.93 -21.20
C ARG A 216 -7.89 7.04 -20.07
N VAL A 217 -9.03 6.36 -20.17
CA VAL A 217 -10.01 6.29 -19.08
C VAL A 217 -9.37 5.64 -17.85
N LEU A 218 -8.62 4.55 -18.04
CA LEU A 218 -7.95 3.84 -16.96
C LEU A 218 -6.89 4.71 -16.26
N GLU A 219 -6.09 5.44 -17.03
CA GLU A 219 -5.11 6.41 -16.54
C GLU A 219 -5.78 7.51 -15.71
N ALA A 220 -6.90 8.06 -16.20
CA ALA A 220 -7.66 9.10 -15.48
C ALA A 220 -8.20 8.59 -14.14
N ILE A 221 -8.76 7.37 -14.09
CA ILE A 221 -9.24 6.75 -12.84
C ILE A 221 -8.08 6.50 -11.88
N ASN A 222 -6.95 5.97 -12.37
CA ASN A 222 -5.76 5.73 -11.55
C ASN A 222 -5.22 7.03 -10.96
N ASN A 223 -5.11 8.08 -11.78
CA ASN A 223 -4.67 9.40 -11.33
C ASN A 223 -5.63 9.99 -10.29
N ASN A 224 -6.95 9.81 -10.45
CA ASN A 224 -7.93 10.27 -9.46
C ASN A 224 -7.74 9.57 -8.11
N CYS A 225 -7.52 8.24 -8.12
CA CYS A 225 -7.27 7.46 -6.90
C CYS A 225 -5.98 7.87 -6.19
N VAL A 226 -4.90 8.10 -6.96
CA VAL A 226 -3.57 8.38 -6.42
C VAL A 226 -3.45 9.83 -5.98
N ARG A 227 -3.87 10.79 -6.81
CA ARG A 227 -3.62 12.22 -6.61
C ARG A 227 -4.32 12.79 -5.37
N ALA A 228 -5.56 12.40 -5.11
CA ALA A 228 -6.37 13.03 -4.07
C ALA A 228 -5.99 12.59 -2.65
N ARG A 229 -5.53 11.36 -2.48
CA ARG A 229 -5.31 10.76 -1.14
C ARG A 229 -3.94 10.14 -0.96
N ILE A 230 -3.55 9.23 -1.86
CA ILE A 230 -2.35 8.43 -1.66
C ILE A 230 -1.09 9.29 -1.81
N LEU A 231 -1.05 10.15 -2.82
CA LEU A 231 0.12 10.97 -3.12
C LEU A 231 0.46 11.97 -2.00
N PRO A 232 -0.48 12.78 -1.45
CA PRO A 232 -0.18 13.67 -0.33
C PRO A 232 0.39 12.95 0.89
N ALA A 233 -0.20 11.80 1.26
CA ALA A 233 0.28 11.01 2.39
C ALA A 233 1.72 10.52 2.17
N LEU A 234 2.01 9.93 1.00
CA LEU A 234 3.32 9.37 0.72
C LEU A 234 4.41 10.44 0.51
N VAL A 235 4.07 11.58 -0.10
CA VAL A 235 5.05 12.66 -0.36
C VAL A 235 5.52 13.31 0.94
N VAL A 236 4.66 13.40 1.95
CA VAL A 236 5.03 13.96 3.27
C VAL A 236 5.68 12.90 4.15
N ASP A 237 5.07 11.73 4.26
CA ASP A 237 5.47 10.77 5.29
C ASP A 237 6.70 9.95 4.92
N LEU A 238 6.87 9.55 3.65
CA LEU A 238 8.02 8.73 3.27
C LEU A 238 9.35 9.45 3.50
N PRO A 239 9.53 10.73 3.09
CA PRO A 239 10.75 11.46 3.44
C PRO A 239 10.94 11.61 4.95
N ALA A 240 9.85 11.81 5.72
CA ALA A 240 9.93 11.91 7.17
C ALA A 240 10.42 10.59 7.81
N ILE A 241 9.85 9.46 7.39
CA ILE A 241 10.27 8.11 7.84
C ILE A 241 11.72 7.83 7.42
N GLN A 242 12.11 8.20 6.20
CA GLN A 242 13.47 8.04 5.70
C GLN A 242 14.48 8.87 6.52
N LEU A 243 14.16 10.14 6.81
CA LEU A 243 15.03 11.00 7.62
C LEU A 243 15.15 10.48 9.07
N ALA A 244 14.03 10.08 9.67
CA ALA A 244 14.00 9.55 11.03
C ALA A 244 14.81 8.25 11.14
N SER A 245 14.58 7.28 10.24
CA SER A 245 15.30 6.00 10.24
C SER A 245 16.80 6.19 9.96
N GLY A 246 17.16 7.05 9.00
CA GLY A 246 18.56 7.40 8.72
C GLY A 246 19.25 8.07 9.91
N TYR A 247 18.58 8.99 10.59
CA TYR A 247 19.11 9.63 11.80
C TYR A 247 19.38 8.60 12.89
N VAL A 248 18.43 7.69 13.16
CA VAL A 248 18.59 6.62 14.15
C VAL A 248 19.82 5.76 13.83
N CYS A 249 19.97 5.32 12.58
CA CYS A 249 21.11 4.52 12.15
C CYS A 249 22.45 5.25 12.24
N ILE A 250 22.50 6.58 12.08
CA ILE A 250 23.76 7.33 12.11
C ILE A 250 24.11 7.77 13.53
N LYS A 251 23.17 8.37 14.26
CA LYS A 251 23.42 9.03 15.54
C LYS A 251 23.20 8.13 16.76
N LEU A 252 22.32 7.15 16.68
CA LEU A 252 21.94 6.32 17.82
C LEU A 252 22.55 4.90 17.78
N HIS A 253 23.38 4.60 16.79
CA HIS A 253 23.94 3.26 16.60
C HIS A 253 24.79 2.74 17.76
N THR A 254 25.40 3.61 18.57
CA THR A 254 26.17 3.20 19.75
C THR A 254 25.30 2.91 20.96
N THR A 255 24.06 3.44 20.98
CA THR A 255 23.13 3.36 22.12
C THR A 255 22.07 2.28 21.96
N MET A 256 21.83 1.83 20.73
CA MET A 256 20.79 0.87 20.40
C MET A 256 21.35 -0.53 20.20
N SER A 257 20.50 -1.53 20.41
CA SER A 257 20.84 -2.91 20.08
C SER A 257 21.01 -3.09 18.57
N LEU A 258 21.90 -4.00 18.17
CA LEU A 258 22.15 -4.31 16.75
C LEU A 258 20.88 -4.69 15.97
N PRO A 259 19.93 -5.50 16.52
CA PRO A 259 18.68 -5.79 15.83
C PRO A 259 17.81 -4.57 15.55
N ALA A 260 17.76 -3.61 16.49
CA ALA A 260 17.00 -2.37 16.30
C ALA A 260 17.61 -1.53 15.16
N ILE A 261 18.94 -1.40 15.13
CA ILE A 261 19.65 -0.69 14.06
C ILE A 261 19.42 -1.36 12.71
N ALA A 262 19.47 -2.70 12.66
CA ALA A 262 19.19 -3.46 11.44
C ALA A 262 17.75 -3.23 10.95
N CYS A 263 16.76 -3.24 11.86
CA CYS A 263 15.37 -2.95 11.53
C CYS A 263 15.19 -1.54 10.95
N PHE A 264 15.77 -0.52 11.58
CA PHE A 264 15.73 0.85 11.05
C PHE A 264 16.47 1.00 9.72
N GLY A 265 17.58 0.29 9.54
CA GLY A 265 18.31 0.25 8.28
C GLY A 265 17.48 -0.37 7.15
N LEU A 266 16.73 -1.45 7.43
CA LEU A 266 15.80 -2.05 6.49
C LEU A 266 14.68 -1.08 6.14
N ILE A 267 14.04 -0.44 7.12
CA ILE A 267 13.00 0.58 6.87
C ILE A 267 13.53 1.71 5.98
N TYR A 268 14.74 2.21 6.26
CA TYR A 268 15.39 3.25 5.47
C TYR A 268 15.55 2.84 4.00
N TRP A 269 16.11 1.64 3.76
CA TRP A 269 16.31 1.12 2.41
C TRP A 269 15.01 0.80 1.70
N ASP A 270 14.03 0.23 2.39
CA ASP A 270 12.71 -0.07 1.85
C ASP A 270 12.02 1.21 1.37
N VAL A 271 12.06 2.28 2.18
CA VAL A 271 11.49 3.57 1.78
C VAL A 271 12.21 4.17 0.57
N ILE A 272 13.54 4.07 0.49
CA ILE A 272 14.31 4.52 -0.68
C ILE A 272 13.91 3.74 -1.94
N ILE A 273 13.92 2.42 -1.85
CA ILE A 273 13.62 1.54 -2.99
C ILE A 273 12.18 1.79 -3.46
N PHE A 274 11.24 1.81 -2.52
CA PHE A 274 9.83 2.05 -2.80
C PHE A 274 9.62 3.41 -3.48
N THR A 275 10.14 4.48 -2.88
CA THR A 275 9.98 5.85 -3.39
C THR A 275 10.60 6.01 -4.77
N THR A 276 11.82 5.49 -4.96
CA THR A 276 12.53 5.52 -6.25
C THR A 276 11.78 4.74 -7.32
N ALA A 277 11.33 3.52 -7.01
CA ALA A 277 10.57 2.69 -7.95
C ALA A 277 9.25 3.34 -8.35
N MET A 278 8.51 3.89 -7.39
CA MET A 278 7.22 4.52 -7.62
C MET A 278 7.32 5.79 -8.47
N PHE A 279 8.25 6.70 -8.16
CA PHE A 279 8.45 7.90 -8.96
C PHE A 279 8.99 7.57 -10.35
N THR A 280 9.87 6.56 -10.47
CA THR A 280 10.36 6.09 -11.77
C THR A 280 9.23 5.53 -12.62
N ALA A 281 8.39 4.65 -12.07
CA ALA A 281 7.24 4.08 -12.79
C ALA A 281 6.27 5.18 -13.23
N SER A 282 5.94 6.12 -12.34
CA SER A 282 5.04 7.24 -12.63
C SER A 282 5.60 8.17 -13.72
N SER A 283 6.89 8.51 -13.65
CA SER A 283 7.58 9.32 -14.68
C SER A 283 7.60 8.64 -16.05
N ARG A 284 7.80 7.31 -16.08
CA ARG A 284 7.74 6.52 -17.32
C ARG A 284 6.34 6.50 -17.91
N VAL A 285 5.30 6.31 -17.08
CA VAL A 285 3.89 6.38 -17.53
C VAL A 285 3.61 7.75 -18.12
N TYR A 286 3.96 8.83 -17.42
CA TYR A 286 3.78 10.20 -17.89
C TYR A 286 4.46 10.45 -19.23
N THR A 287 5.76 10.20 -19.32
CA THR A 287 6.56 10.45 -20.54
C THR A 287 6.06 9.63 -21.72
N LYS A 288 5.82 8.33 -21.53
CA LYS A 288 5.41 7.43 -22.61
C LYS A 288 3.96 7.63 -23.04
N SER A 289 3.08 8.09 -22.15
CA SER A 289 1.71 8.48 -22.52
C SER A 289 1.70 9.72 -23.43
N GLY A 290 2.65 10.64 -23.24
CA GLY A 290 2.84 11.82 -24.09
C GLY A 290 3.42 11.46 -25.46
N GLU A 291 4.41 10.56 -25.52
CA GLU A 291 4.97 10.05 -26.79
C GLU A 291 3.92 9.39 -27.69
N LEU A 292 2.84 8.82 -27.12
CA LEU A 292 1.76 8.21 -27.91
C LEU A 292 0.80 9.23 -28.54
N LEU A 293 0.87 10.50 -28.15
CA LEU A 293 0.07 11.59 -28.71
C LEU A 293 0.78 12.36 -29.82
N ALA A 294 2.11 12.27 -29.88
CA ALA A 294 2.95 12.97 -30.85
C ALA A 294 3.10 12.13 -32.13
#